data_AF-A0A9W3AC83-F1
#
_entry.id   AF-A0A9W3AC83-F1
#
_cell.length_a   1.000
_cell.length_b   1.000
_cell.length_c   1.000
_cell.angle_alpha   90.00
_cell.angle_beta   90.00
_cell.angle_gamma   90.00
#
_symmetry.space_group_name_H-M   'P 1'
#
loop_
_entity.id
_entity.type
_entity.pdbx_description
1 polymer ?
#
loop_
_entity_poly.entity_id
_entity_poly.type
_entity_poly.pdbx_seq_one_letter_code
_entity_poly.pdbx_strand_id
1 'polypeptide(L)'
;MDVFYSFLCLCQKNKLFLIGTFLSHILVTMAENDIQGERTGSLKKCSELLLGQYLCSNPEIDLDTQQPLGCSKEKQYVNAWCKTAPDVVCEGQFNNGTFLKPVPCKWTNGHSFETALLLSVFLGMFGVDRFYLGYPAIGLLKFSTLGFMFLGQLIDILLIATQVLNPSDGSAYVLDYYGAATVRLSRENDTYLLLED
;
A
#
# COMPACT_ATOMS: atom_id res chain seq x y z
N MET A 1 7.23 34.55 -25.32
CA MET A 1 6.81 35.92 -25.67
C MET A 1 6.00 35.75 -26.95
N ASP A 2 4.67 35.80 -27.02
CA ASP A 2 3.60 36.37 -26.18
C ASP A 2 2.31 35.57 -26.52
N VAL A 3 1.60 34.97 -25.56
CA VAL A 3 0.42 35.50 -24.84
C VAL A 3 -0.70 36.02 -25.75
N PHE A 4 -1.76 35.20 -25.83
CA PHE A 4 -3.19 35.53 -25.96
C PHE A 4 -3.68 36.35 -27.17
N TYR A 5 -4.54 35.74 -27.97
CA TYR A 5 -5.92 36.22 -28.23
C TYR A 5 -6.71 34.99 -28.68
N SER A 6 -7.35 34.25 -27.77
CA SER A 6 -8.74 34.45 -27.35
C SER A 6 -9.70 34.76 -28.50
N PHE A 7 -10.56 33.76 -28.76
CA PHE A 7 -12.00 33.89 -28.95
C PHE A 7 -12.50 35.03 -29.85
N LEU A 8 -13.00 34.66 -31.03
CA LEU A 8 -14.40 34.86 -31.45
C LEU A 8 -14.52 34.19 -32.83
N CYS A 9 -15.17 33.04 -32.96
CA CYS A 9 -16.62 32.96 -33.19
C CYS A 9 -17.10 33.97 -34.25
N LEU A 10 -17.27 33.54 -35.51
CA LEU A 10 -18.57 33.53 -36.18
C LEU A 10 -18.45 33.10 -37.66
N CYS A 11 -19.10 31.97 -37.93
CA CYS A 11 -19.90 31.64 -39.11
C CYS A 11 -19.94 32.67 -40.27
N GLN A 12 -19.46 32.30 -41.47
CA GLN A 12 -20.04 32.82 -42.71
C GLN A 12 -20.07 31.81 -43.88
N LYS A 13 -21.25 31.77 -44.49
CA LYS A 13 -21.76 30.95 -45.61
C LYS A 13 -21.00 31.10 -46.95
N ASN A 14 -21.01 29.99 -47.71
CA ASN A 14 -21.00 29.86 -49.18
C ASN A 14 -19.97 30.65 -50.01
N LYS A 15 -18.90 29.95 -50.45
CA LYS A 15 -18.42 29.97 -51.84
C LYS A 15 -17.56 28.74 -52.14
N LEU A 16 -17.85 28.12 -53.28
CA LEU A 16 -17.24 26.92 -53.85
C LEU A 16 -15.79 27.19 -54.26
N PHE A 17 -14.81 26.45 -53.73
CA PHE A 17 -13.50 26.32 -54.34
C PHE A 17 -13.02 24.87 -54.27
N LEU A 18 -13.08 24.22 -55.43
CA LEU A 18 -12.51 22.92 -55.76
C LEU A 18 -10.99 22.97 -55.49
N ILE A 19 -10.51 22.23 -54.47
CA ILE A 19 -9.12 21.79 -54.21
C ILE A 19 -9.05 21.01 -52.85
N GLY A 20 -10.10 21.04 -52.01
CA GLY A 20 -10.06 20.54 -50.63
C GLY A 20 -10.52 19.09 -50.34
N THR A 21 -10.80 18.24 -51.33
CA THR A 21 -11.36 16.90 -51.06
C THR A 21 -10.32 15.88 -50.60
N PHE A 22 -9.06 15.99 -51.03
CA PHE A 22 -8.05 14.98 -50.65
C PHE A 22 -7.53 15.13 -49.21
N LEU A 23 -7.40 16.36 -48.68
CA LEU A 23 -6.93 16.57 -47.30
C LEU A 23 -8.04 16.36 -46.25
N SER A 24 -9.31 16.60 -46.59
CA SER A 24 -10.43 16.35 -45.68
C SER A 24 -10.69 14.85 -45.49
N HIS A 25 -10.53 14.03 -46.53
CA HIS A 25 -10.58 12.57 -46.37
C HIS A 25 -9.47 12.03 -45.48
N ILE A 26 -8.25 12.59 -45.56
CA ILE A 26 -7.13 12.16 -44.72
C ILE A 26 -7.31 12.59 -43.26
N LEU A 27 -7.87 13.78 -43.00
CA LEU A 27 -8.14 14.21 -41.62
C LEU A 27 -9.31 13.44 -40.99
N VAL A 28 -10.32 13.09 -41.79
CA VAL A 28 -11.46 12.26 -41.36
C VAL A 28 -11.03 10.82 -41.10
N THR A 29 -10.10 10.25 -41.88
CA THR A 29 -9.59 8.88 -41.59
C THR A 29 -8.68 8.82 -40.36
N MET A 30 -8.02 9.92 -39.99
CA MET A 30 -7.22 10.01 -38.76
C MET A 30 -8.10 10.19 -37.51
N ALA A 31 -9.26 10.86 -37.64
CA ALA A 31 -10.21 11.04 -36.53
C ALA A 31 -11.07 9.79 -36.24
N GLU A 32 -11.30 8.92 -37.24
CA GLU A 32 -12.04 7.66 -37.06
C GLU A 32 -11.21 6.60 -36.30
N ASN A 33 -9.87 6.73 -36.26
CA ASN A 33 -9.00 5.74 -35.61
C ASN A 33 -8.85 5.94 -34.08
N ASP A 34 -9.29 7.08 -33.52
CA ASP A 34 -9.31 7.28 -32.06
C ASP A 34 -10.54 6.63 -31.39
N ILE A 35 -11.57 6.24 -32.15
CA ILE A 35 -12.79 5.61 -31.62
C ILE A 35 -12.69 4.07 -31.60
N GLN A 36 -11.67 3.49 -32.25
CA GLN A 36 -11.40 2.05 -32.21
C GLN A 36 -10.42 1.63 -31.09
N GLY A 37 -10.18 2.50 -30.11
CA GLY A 37 -9.41 2.17 -28.90
C GLY A 37 -10.23 1.60 -27.73
N GLU A 38 -11.57 1.52 -27.84
CA GLU A 38 -12.42 1.26 -26.65
C GLU A 38 -13.67 0.42 -26.92
N ARG A 39 -13.61 -0.56 -27.83
CA ARG A 39 -14.66 -1.62 -27.95
C ARG A 39 -14.14 -3.00 -28.35
N THR A 40 -12.90 -3.30 -28.02
CA THR A 40 -12.51 -4.66 -27.62
C THR A 40 -12.11 -4.53 -26.17
N GLY A 41 -13.09 -4.59 -25.27
CA GLY A 41 -12.83 -4.67 -23.85
C GLY A 41 -12.03 -5.94 -23.60
N SER A 42 -10.70 -5.84 -23.67
CA SER A 42 -9.80 -6.90 -23.25
C SER A 42 -10.20 -7.18 -21.81
N LEU A 43 -10.74 -8.38 -21.58
CA LEU A 43 -11.22 -8.79 -20.28
C LEU A 43 -10.06 -8.58 -19.29
N LYS A 44 -10.21 -7.61 -18.38
CA LYS A 44 -9.14 -7.28 -17.43
C LYS A 44 -8.89 -8.47 -16.52
N LYS A 45 -7.64 -8.70 -16.13
CA LYS A 45 -7.30 -9.72 -15.15
C LYS A 45 -7.87 -9.36 -13.79
N CYS A 46 -8.33 -10.35 -13.03
CA CYS A 46 -8.86 -10.09 -11.69
C CYS A 46 -7.82 -9.48 -10.73
N SER A 47 -6.52 -9.67 -11.01
CA SER A 47 -5.43 -9.04 -10.27
C SER A 47 -5.30 -7.53 -10.47
N GLU A 48 -5.87 -6.99 -11.56
CA GLU A 48 -5.79 -5.57 -11.96
C GLU A 48 -7.06 -4.79 -11.60
N LEU A 49 -8.00 -5.40 -10.89
CA LEU A 49 -9.21 -4.73 -10.43
C LEU A 49 -8.86 -3.60 -9.45
N LEU A 50 -9.56 -2.47 -9.60
CA LEU A 50 -9.39 -1.30 -8.75
C LEU A 50 -10.03 -1.53 -7.37
N LEU A 51 -9.58 -0.78 -6.36
CA LEU A 51 -10.21 -0.81 -5.05
C LEU A 51 -11.69 -0.41 -5.17
N GLY A 52 -12.57 -1.15 -4.49
CA GLY A 52 -14.02 -1.01 -4.61
C GLY A 52 -14.69 -1.91 -5.66
N GLN A 53 -13.92 -2.48 -6.61
CA GLN A 53 -14.45 -3.46 -7.59
C GLN A 53 -14.38 -4.91 -7.08
N TYR A 54 -13.82 -5.14 -5.90
CA TYR A 54 -13.74 -6.44 -5.25
C TYR A 54 -13.72 -6.28 -3.72
N LEU A 55 -14.07 -7.37 -3.03
CA LEU A 55 -14.07 -7.49 -1.58
C LEU A 55 -13.34 -8.78 -1.18
N CYS A 56 -12.24 -8.66 -0.45
CA CYS A 56 -11.49 -9.81 0.07
C CYS A 56 -11.97 -10.23 1.45
N SER A 57 -12.06 -11.55 1.66
CA SER A 57 -12.34 -12.14 2.96
C SER A 57 -11.07 -12.12 3.82
N ASN A 58 -11.23 -11.92 5.12
CA ASN A 58 -10.11 -11.98 6.05
C ASN A 58 -9.50 -13.40 6.05
N PRO A 59 -8.16 -13.53 5.91
CA PRO A 59 -7.49 -14.82 6.02
C PRO A 59 -7.54 -15.34 7.46
N GLU A 60 -7.32 -16.64 7.64
CA GLU A 60 -7.21 -17.26 8.96
C GLU A 60 -5.95 -16.77 9.68
N ILE A 61 -6.09 -16.39 10.94
CA ILE A 61 -5.05 -15.76 11.76
C ILE A 61 -4.45 -16.81 12.69
N ASP A 62 -3.13 -16.82 12.78
CA ASP A 62 -2.36 -17.63 13.71
C ASP A 62 -2.42 -17.03 15.13
N LEU A 63 -2.71 -17.86 16.14
CA LEU A 63 -2.94 -17.43 17.53
C LEU A 63 -1.70 -16.82 18.19
N ASP A 64 -0.50 -17.29 17.82
CA ASP A 64 0.75 -16.87 18.46
C ASP A 64 1.29 -15.58 17.84
N THR A 65 1.20 -15.45 16.53
CA THR A 65 1.77 -14.32 15.78
C THR A 65 0.78 -13.20 15.51
N GLN A 66 -0.53 -13.46 15.61
CA GLN A 66 -1.59 -12.54 15.20
C GLN A 66 -1.45 -12.12 13.72
N GLN A 67 -0.82 -12.97 12.90
CA GLN A 67 -0.64 -12.78 11.46
C GLN A 67 -1.37 -13.86 10.67
N PRO A 68 -1.62 -13.67 9.36
CA PRO A 68 -2.22 -14.70 8.53
C PRO A 68 -1.39 -16.00 8.50
N LEU A 69 -2.08 -17.14 8.58
CA LEU A 69 -1.44 -18.45 8.57
C LEU A 69 -0.58 -18.64 7.29
N GLY A 70 0.67 -19.08 7.47
CA GLY A 70 1.61 -19.31 6.37
C GLY A 70 2.43 -18.10 5.93
N CYS A 71 2.38 -16.98 6.68
CA CYS A 71 3.32 -15.87 6.49
C CYS A 71 4.74 -16.31 6.90
N SER A 72 5.71 -16.19 5.99
CA SER A 72 7.13 -16.54 6.25
C SER A 72 8.04 -15.34 5.98
N LYS A 73 9.29 -15.42 6.42
CA LYS A 73 10.32 -14.40 6.13
C LYS A 73 10.52 -14.20 4.62
N GLU A 74 10.46 -15.28 3.84
CA GLU A 74 10.60 -15.26 2.37
C GLU A 74 9.29 -14.90 1.66
N LYS A 75 8.14 -15.14 2.31
CA LYS A 75 6.79 -14.96 1.75
C LYS A 75 6.00 -13.99 2.61
N GLN A 76 6.17 -12.69 2.34
CA GLN A 76 5.46 -11.59 2.99
C GLN A 76 4.06 -11.33 2.38
N TYR A 77 3.44 -12.36 1.83
CA TYR A 77 2.09 -12.32 1.31
C TYR A 77 1.41 -13.67 1.51
N VAL A 78 0.10 -13.65 1.68
CA VAL A 78 -0.74 -14.84 1.70
C VAL A 78 -1.88 -14.67 0.71
N ASN A 79 -2.39 -15.78 0.17
CA ASN A 79 -3.51 -15.70 -0.77
C ASN A 79 -4.83 -15.64 0.00
N ALA A 80 -5.60 -14.58 -0.23
CA ALA A 80 -6.95 -14.43 0.31
C ALA A 80 -8.00 -14.63 -0.80
N TRP A 81 -9.18 -15.09 -0.39
CA TRP A 81 -10.34 -15.23 -1.27
C TRP A 81 -11.04 -13.90 -1.43
N CYS A 82 -11.19 -13.42 -2.67
CA CYS A 82 -11.86 -12.18 -2.98
C CYS A 82 -13.07 -12.42 -3.89
N LYS A 83 -14.14 -11.66 -3.67
CA LYS A 83 -15.36 -11.63 -4.48
C LYS A 83 -15.37 -10.35 -5.29
N THR A 84 -15.79 -10.40 -6.55
CA THR A 84 -15.97 -9.18 -7.34
C THR A 84 -17.24 -8.42 -6.91
N ALA A 85 -17.28 -7.13 -7.21
CA ALA A 85 -18.49 -6.33 -7.11
C ALA A 85 -19.57 -6.84 -8.09
N PRO A 86 -20.85 -6.54 -7.86
CA PRO A 86 -21.93 -6.85 -8.80
C PRO A 86 -21.59 -6.31 -10.20
N ASP A 87 -21.87 -7.10 -11.23
CA ASP A 87 -21.69 -6.75 -12.66
C ASP A 87 -20.24 -6.53 -13.13
N VAL A 88 -19.24 -6.88 -12.31
CA VAL A 88 -17.81 -6.89 -12.70
C VAL A 88 -17.35 -8.31 -13.02
N VAL A 89 -16.95 -8.55 -14.27
CA VAL A 89 -16.42 -9.83 -14.75
C VAL A 89 -14.95 -9.66 -15.16
N CYS A 90 -14.10 -10.59 -14.75
CA CYS A 90 -12.65 -10.52 -14.96
C CYS A 90 -12.03 -11.88 -15.35
N GLU A 91 -10.86 -11.84 -15.96
CA GLU A 91 -10.11 -13.04 -16.33
C GLU A 91 -9.45 -13.67 -15.10
N GLY A 92 -9.72 -14.94 -14.84
CA GLY A 92 -9.25 -15.67 -13.64
C GLY A 92 -10.29 -15.80 -12.52
N GLN A 93 -11.54 -15.42 -12.78
CA GLN A 93 -12.65 -15.59 -11.87
C GLN A 93 -13.19 -17.04 -11.89
N PHE A 94 -13.47 -17.60 -10.72
CA PHE A 94 -14.19 -18.87 -10.58
C PHE A 94 -15.69 -18.66 -10.83
N ASN A 95 -16.44 -19.74 -11.14
CA ASN A 95 -17.87 -19.69 -11.46
C ASN A 95 -18.76 -18.98 -10.41
N ASN A 96 -18.31 -18.92 -9.15
CA ASN A 96 -19.01 -18.25 -8.05
C ASN A 96 -18.67 -16.75 -7.90
N GLY A 97 -17.97 -16.18 -8.88
CA GLY A 97 -17.56 -14.79 -8.88
C GLY A 97 -16.33 -14.48 -8.02
N THR A 98 -15.63 -15.49 -7.53
CA THR A 98 -14.48 -15.38 -6.63
C THR A 98 -13.15 -15.47 -7.37
N PHE A 99 -12.08 -14.94 -6.79
CA PHE A 99 -10.70 -15.11 -7.26
C PHE A 99 -9.71 -15.08 -6.08
N LEU A 100 -8.48 -15.54 -6.29
CA LEU A 100 -7.41 -15.48 -5.30
C LEU A 100 -6.55 -14.23 -5.52
N LYS A 101 -6.34 -13.44 -4.46
CA LYS A 101 -5.46 -12.26 -4.48
C LYS A 101 -4.40 -12.37 -3.38
N PRO A 102 -3.11 -12.08 -3.67
CA PRO A 102 -2.11 -11.98 -2.62
C PRO A 102 -2.38 -10.73 -1.77
N VAL A 103 -2.55 -10.93 -0.46
CA VAL A 103 -2.62 -9.86 0.53
C VAL A 103 -1.31 -9.79 1.30
N PRO A 104 -0.78 -8.57 1.57
CA PRO A 104 0.49 -8.43 2.25
C PRO A 104 0.37 -8.87 3.72
N CYS A 105 1.41 -9.53 4.23
CA CYS A 105 1.54 -9.92 5.63
C CYS A 105 2.92 -9.51 6.17
N LYS A 106 3.02 -9.30 7.49
CA LYS A 106 4.29 -8.99 8.14
C LYS A 106 4.77 -10.19 8.95
N TRP A 107 5.91 -10.76 8.59
CA TRP A 107 6.46 -11.88 9.35
C TRP A 107 6.99 -11.43 10.72
N THR A 108 6.69 -12.19 11.76
CA THR A 108 7.06 -11.92 13.15
C THR A 108 7.90 -13.07 13.72
N ASN A 109 8.84 -12.76 14.62
CA ASN A 109 9.67 -13.78 15.30
C ASN A 109 9.30 -13.98 16.79
N GLY A 110 8.09 -13.57 17.20
CA GLY A 110 7.64 -13.69 18.59
C GLY A 110 8.10 -12.56 19.52
N HIS A 111 8.72 -11.50 18.99
CA HIS A 111 8.99 -10.29 19.77
C HIS A 111 7.69 -9.50 19.99
N SER A 112 7.15 -9.56 21.20
CA SER A 112 5.92 -8.84 21.55
C SER A 112 6.21 -7.34 21.75
N PHE A 113 5.39 -6.50 21.10
CA PHE A 113 5.49 -5.06 21.22
C PHE A 113 5.32 -4.58 22.66
N GLU A 114 4.30 -5.08 23.35
CA GLU A 114 3.99 -4.67 24.73
C GLU A 114 5.14 -5.00 25.69
N THR A 115 5.71 -6.19 25.58
CA THR A 115 6.86 -6.62 26.38
C THR A 115 8.07 -5.72 26.12
N ALA A 116 8.36 -5.40 24.85
CA ALA A 116 9.47 -4.51 24.51
C ALA A 116 9.28 -3.09 25.09
N LEU A 117 8.06 -2.55 24.99
CA LEU A 117 7.70 -1.25 25.56
C LEU A 117 7.82 -1.25 27.08
N LEU A 118 7.29 -2.28 27.74
CA LEU A 118 7.30 -2.42 29.19
C LEU A 118 8.73 -2.58 29.72
N LEU A 119 9.58 -3.36 29.05
CA LEU A 119 11.00 -3.46 29.35
C LEU A 119 11.73 -2.12 29.18
N SER A 120 11.36 -1.32 28.18
CA SER A 120 11.94 0.01 27.97
C SER A 120 11.54 1.00 29.08
N VAL A 121 10.28 0.95 29.53
CA VAL A 121 9.78 1.80 30.62
C VAL A 121 10.39 1.44 31.97
N PHE A 122 10.49 0.16 32.33
CA PHE A 122 10.96 -0.25 33.66
C PHE A 122 12.47 -0.52 33.73
N LEU A 123 13.05 -1.12 32.67
CA LEU A 123 14.46 -1.54 32.62
C LEU A 123 15.26 -0.80 31.54
N GLY A 124 14.75 0.31 31.00
CA GLY A 124 15.42 1.10 29.96
C GLY A 124 16.76 1.71 30.41
N MET A 125 16.90 2.09 31.69
CA MET A 125 18.18 2.58 32.23
C MET A 125 19.31 1.54 32.14
N PHE A 126 18.97 0.25 32.19
CA PHE A 126 19.92 -0.84 32.02
C PHE A 126 20.08 -1.29 30.55
N GLY A 127 19.23 -0.78 29.63
CA GLY A 127 19.24 -1.15 28.21
C GLY A 127 18.72 -2.56 27.92
N VAL A 128 17.91 -3.15 28.80
CA VAL A 128 17.37 -4.51 28.65
C VAL A 128 16.45 -4.64 27.44
N ASP A 129 15.71 -3.59 27.12
CA ASP A 129 14.91 -3.47 25.91
C ASP A 129 15.73 -3.65 24.63
N ARG A 130 16.96 -3.11 24.57
CA ARG A 130 17.87 -3.30 23.43
C ARG A 130 18.44 -4.71 23.35
N PHE A 131 18.71 -5.34 24.49
CA PHE A 131 19.10 -6.74 24.52
C PHE A 131 17.97 -7.65 24.03
N TYR A 132 16.72 -7.37 24.42
CA TYR A 132 15.55 -8.11 23.98
C TYR A 132 15.35 -8.05 22.45
N LEU A 133 15.61 -6.89 21.84
CA LEU A 133 15.49 -6.68 20.39
C LEU A 133 16.70 -7.16 19.58
N GLY A 134 17.74 -7.72 20.22
CA GLY A 134 18.94 -8.22 19.54
C GLY A 134 19.99 -7.15 19.21
N TYR A 135 20.00 -6.03 19.93
CA TYR A 135 21.02 -4.96 19.82
C TYR A 135 21.97 -4.94 21.04
N PRO A 136 22.88 -5.93 21.20
CA PRO A 136 23.67 -6.07 22.41
C PRO A 136 24.70 -4.95 22.61
N ALA A 137 25.29 -4.43 21.53
CA ALA A 137 26.28 -3.36 21.62
C ALA A 137 25.68 -2.06 22.20
N ILE A 138 24.47 -1.69 21.74
CA ILE A 138 23.76 -0.49 22.22
C ILE A 138 23.27 -0.70 23.66
N GLY A 139 22.81 -1.90 24.00
CA GLY A 139 22.44 -2.26 25.38
C GLY A 139 23.62 -2.11 26.34
N LEU A 140 24.81 -2.62 25.97
CA LEU A 140 26.02 -2.52 26.81
C LEU A 140 26.52 -1.08 26.95
N LEU A 141 26.40 -0.28 25.90
CA LEU A 141 26.74 1.15 25.95
C LEU A 141 25.89 1.87 27.00
N LYS A 142 24.58 1.60 27.04
CA LYS A 142 23.66 2.18 28.03
C LYS A 142 23.95 1.69 29.44
N PHE A 143 24.23 0.40 29.60
CA PHE A 143 24.62 -0.15 30.89
C PHE A 143 25.89 0.49 31.44
N SER A 144 26.94 0.63 30.61
CA SER A 144 28.21 1.26 30.99
C SER A 144 28.06 2.75 31.34
N THR A 145 27.12 3.43 30.68
CA THR A 145 26.83 4.85 30.93
C THR A 145 25.75 5.09 32.00
N LEU A 146 25.34 4.05 32.73
CA LEU A 146 24.25 4.08 33.72
C LEU A 146 22.96 4.76 33.18
N GLY A 147 22.67 4.59 31.88
CA GLY A 147 21.45 5.09 31.24
C GLY A 147 21.44 6.58 30.87
N PHE A 148 22.57 7.30 30.96
CA PHE A 148 22.76 8.71 30.57
C PHE A 148 21.65 9.67 31.08
N MET A 149 21.31 9.57 32.37
CA MET A 149 20.45 10.52 33.11
C MET A 149 19.05 10.72 32.49
N PHE A 150 18.29 9.63 32.33
CA PHE A 150 16.93 9.56 31.76
C PHE A 150 16.79 9.81 30.24
N LEU A 151 17.69 10.56 29.61
CA LEU A 151 17.54 10.92 28.19
C LEU A 151 17.57 9.70 27.27
N GLY A 152 18.47 8.75 27.55
CA GLY A 152 18.56 7.50 26.79
C GLY A 152 17.26 6.70 26.85
N GLN A 153 16.71 6.55 28.06
CA GLN A 153 15.44 5.86 28.30
C GLN A 153 14.27 6.53 27.56
N LEU A 154 14.19 7.87 27.58
CA LEU A 154 13.13 8.59 26.87
C LEU A 154 13.20 8.37 25.34
N ILE A 155 14.41 8.42 24.78
CA ILE A 155 14.63 8.17 23.34
C ILE A 155 14.25 6.74 22.98
N ASP A 156 14.53 5.76 23.84
CA ASP A 156 14.17 4.37 23.59
C ASP A 156 12.68 4.12 23.57
N ILE A 157 11.98 4.66 24.57
CA ILE A 157 10.52 4.60 24.63
C ILE A 157 9.93 5.20 23.35
N LEU A 158 10.43 6.34 22.90
CA LEU A 158 9.95 6.98 21.66
C LEU A 158 10.21 6.10 20.42
N LEU A 159 11.42 5.54 20.29
CA LEU A 159 11.79 4.71 19.14
C LEU A 159 10.99 3.41 19.05
N ILE A 160 10.70 2.79 20.19
CA ILE A 160 9.85 1.59 20.26
C ILE A 160 8.39 1.98 20.04
N ALA A 161 7.87 2.98 20.74
CA ALA A 161 6.45 3.38 20.64
C ALA A 161 6.05 3.82 19.23
N THR A 162 6.94 4.52 18.51
CA THR A 162 6.72 4.91 17.11
C THR A 162 6.94 3.76 16.12
N GLN A 163 7.35 2.57 16.59
CA GLN A 163 7.68 1.38 15.80
C GLN A 163 8.68 1.66 14.66
N VAL A 164 9.48 2.72 14.82
CA VAL A 164 10.58 3.05 13.91
C VAL A 164 11.69 2.03 14.07
N LEU A 165 11.93 1.62 15.33
CA LEU A 165 12.87 0.56 15.66
C LEU A 165 12.18 -0.79 15.64
N ASN A 166 12.66 -1.70 14.80
CA ASN A 166 12.21 -3.08 14.72
C ASN A 166 13.26 -4.02 15.34
N PRO A 167 12.91 -5.27 15.67
CA PRO A 167 13.88 -6.31 16.04
C PRO A 167 15.03 -6.44 15.03
N SER A 168 16.22 -6.84 15.49
CA SER A 168 17.42 -6.98 14.65
C SER A 168 17.25 -7.96 13.50
N ASP A 169 16.33 -8.91 13.61
CA ASP A 169 16.07 -9.95 12.60
C ASP A 169 15.31 -9.44 11.37
N GLY A 170 14.85 -8.19 11.41
CA GLY A 170 13.99 -7.60 10.38
C GLY A 170 12.54 -8.09 10.43
N SER A 171 12.16 -8.80 11.50
CA SER A 171 10.77 -9.18 11.77
C SER A 171 9.96 -7.97 12.23
N ALA A 172 8.65 -8.03 12.05
CA ALA A 172 7.74 -7.10 12.72
C ALA A 172 7.48 -7.55 14.16
N TYR A 173 7.03 -6.62 15.00
CA TYR A 173 6.51 -6.94 16.31
C TYR A 173 5.24 -7.78 16.20
N VAL A 174 5.05 -8.70 17.15
CA VAL A 174 3.73 -9.25 17.45
C VAL A 174 2.96 -8.16 18.19
N LEU A 175 1.83 -7.75 17.62
CA LEU A 175 0.90 -6.82 18.24
C LEU A 175 -0.38 -7.58 18.60
N ASP A 176 -0.87 -7.31 19.79
CA ASP A 176 -2.17 -7.81 20.23
C ASP A 176 -3.28 -7.22 19.37
N TYR A 177 -4.44 -7.89 19.36
CA TYR A 177 -5.60 -7.51 18.55
C TYR A 177 -6.06 -6.06 18.79
N TYR A 178 -5.85 -5.53 20.01
CA TYR A 178 -6.18 -4.15 20.40
C TYR A 178 -4.96 -3.20 20.40
N GLY A 179 -3.79 -3.68 19.96
CA GLY A 179 -2.55 -2.93 19.95
C GLY A 179 -2.53 -1.83 18.88
N ALA A 180 -1.86 -0.72 19.19
CA ALA A 180 -1.67 0.37 18.24
C ALA A 180 -0.61 0.00 17.18
N ALA A 181 -1.05 -0.43 16.00
CA ALA A 181 -0.17 -0.65 14.86
C ALA A 181 0.08 0.65 14.09
N THR A 182 1.34 1.00 13.85
CA THR A 182 1.67 2.06 12.89
C THR A 182 1.85 1.46 11.50
N VAL A 183 1.16 2.05 10.53
CA VAL A 183 1.30 1.69 9.12
C VAL A 183 1.91 2.89 8.41
N ARG A 184 3.04 2.69 7.74
CA ARG A 184 3.60 3.71 6.85
C ARG A 184 2.73 3.72 5.60
N LEU A 185 1.89 4.73 5.48
CA LEU A 185 1.16 5.00 4.25
C LEU A 185 2.12 5.66 3.28
N SER A 186 2.37 4.98 2.17
CA SER A 186 3.05 5.55 1.01
C SER A 186 2.02 5.63 -0.11
N ARG A 187 2.29 6.45 -1.13
CA ARG A 187 1.36 6.68 -2.23
C ARG A 187 1.66 5.67 -3.33
N GLU A 188 0.94 4.56 -3.34
CA GLU A 188 0.98 3.54 -4.39
C GLU A 188 -0.15 3.69 -5.42
N ASN A 189 -0.09 2.91 -6.51
CA ASN A 189 -1.18 2.80 -7.51
C ASN A 189 -2.49 2.28 -6.91
N ASP A 190 -2.41 1.57 -5.78
CA ASP A 190 -3.54 1.02 -5.03
C ASP A 190 -4.06 1.98 -3.95
N THR A 191 -3.61 3.24 -3.94
CA THR A 191 -4.09 4.28 -3.01
C THR A 191 -4.91 5.33 -3.76
N TYR A 192 -6.04 5.75 -3.19
CA TYR A 192 -6.91 6.79 -3.75
C TYR A 192 -7.02 7.96 -2.77
N LEU A 193 -7.13 9.17 -3.31
CA LEU A 193 -7.40 10.37 -2.51
C LEU A 193 -8.90 10.49 -2.33
N LEU A 194 -9.36 10.50 -1.09
CA LEU A 194 -10.69 10.98 -0.77
C LEU A 194 -10.65 12.50 -0.79
N LEU A 195 -11.34 13.10 -1.75
CA LEU A 195 -11.62 14.53 -1.71
C LEU A 195 -12.71 14.74 -0.66
N GLU A 196 -12.46 15.61 0.30
CA GLU A 196 -13.46 16.00 1.30
C GLU A 196 -14.34 17.08 0.66
N ASP A 197 -15.65 16.84 0.60
CA ASP A 197 -16.66 17.74 0.04
C ASP A 197 -17.20 18.74 1.08
#